data_AF-A0A2V5IKE1-F1
#
_entry.id   AF-A0A2V5IKE1-F1
#
_cell.length_a   1.000
_cell.length_b   1.000
_cell.length_c   1.000
_cell.angle_alpha   90.00
_cell.angle_beta   90.00
_cell.angle_gamma   90.00
#
_symmetry.space_group_name_H-M   'P 1'
#
loop_
_entity.id
_entity.type
_entity.pdbx_description
1 polymer ?
#
loop_
_entity_poly.entity_id
_entity_poly.type
_entity_poly.pdbx_seq_one_letter_code
_entity_poly.pdbx_strand_id
1 'polypeptide(L)'
;MDTLDHLEEYGVSKAPSIIFLRNGHILESIPGSDPTRFRDALDRHAGGVQPIDNSATLVPELTKAVPIARLTELVKAAPVMLFMTGTPSSPRCRLSRRLVGILRGHDIDYDFFDVLADEDVRQGITEFGDWPTFPQLWVDGELVGGLEIVREGLGADPDFIKNHVVRKAAAQEDTNPV
;
A
#
# COMPACT_ATOMS: atom_id res chain seq x y z
N MET A 1 -20.10 45.34 -1.85
CA MET A 1 -21.07 44.95 -2.88
C MET A 1 -20.42 45.03 -4.25
N ASP A 2 -19.75 44.02 -4.75
CA ASP A 2 -18.95 42.93 -4.16
C ASP A 2 -18.04 42.48 -5.31
N THR A 3 -16.77 42.20 -5.03
CA THR A 3 -15.77 41.83 -6.05
C THR A 3 -15.95 40.37 -6.49
N LEU A 4 -17.15 40.00 -6.92
CA LEU A 4 -17.53 38.61 -7.16
C LEU A 4 -18.42 38.36 -8.40
N ASP A 5 -18.38 39.22 -9.42
CA ASP A 5 -19.24 39.09 -10.62
C ASP A 5 -18.48 38.79 -11.93
N HIS A 6 -17.23 38.32 -11.88
CA HIS A 6 -16.45 38.00 -13.10
C HIS A 6 -15.91 36.57 -13.19
N LEU A 7 -16.58 35.62 -12.54
CA LEU A 7 -16.24 34.19 -12.59
C LEU A 7 -17.44 33.27 -12.91
N GLU A 8 -18.55 33.79 -13.44
CA GLU A 8 -19.66 32.98 -13.96
C GLU A 8 -19.64 32.80 -15.49
N GLU A 9 -18.79 33.53 -16.23
CA GLU A 9 -18.76 33.46 -17.70
C GLU A 9 -17.87 32.34 -18.26
N TYR A 10 -17.05 31.71 -17.41
CA TYR A 10 -16.24 30.55 -17.79
C TYR A 10 -16.64 29.37 -16.92
N GLY A 11 -17.72 28.67 -17.28
CA GLY A 11 -18.25 27.46 -16.61
C GLY A 11 -17.24 26.31 -16.44
N VAL A 12 -16.19 26.55 -15.65
CA VAL A 12 -15.17 25.59 -15.26
C VAL A 12 -15.63 25.01 -13.93
N SER A 13 -16.49 24.00 -14.03
CA SER A 13 -16.65 23.03 -12.95
C SER A 13 -15.32 22.28 -12.83
N LYS A 14 -14.57 22.53 -11.73
CA LYS A 14 -13.37 21.79 -11.35
C LYS A 14 -13.73 20.36 -10.90
N ALA A 15 -14.31 19.55 -11.78
CA ALA A 15 -14.52 18.13 -11.59
C ALA A 15 -13.46 17.33 -12.39
N PRO A 16 -12.88 16.25 -11.85
CA PRO A 16 -11.98 15.39 -12.62
C PRO A 16 -12.75 14.81 -13.82
N SER A 17 -12.26 15.03 -15.04
CA SER A 17 -12.87 14.55 -16.29
C SER A 17 -12.09 13.38 -16.88
N ILE A 18 -12.81 12.44 -17.50
CA ILE A 18 -12.24 11.30 -18.21
C ILE A 18 -12.21 11.63 -19.70
N ILE A 19 -11.06 11.47 -20.35
CA ILE A 19 -10.87 11.78 -21.78
C ILE A 19 -10.61 10.48 -22.54
N PHE A 20 -11.35 10.26 -23.62
CA PHE A 20 -11.16 9.14 -24.55
C PHE A 20 -10.30 9.60 -25.75
N LEU A 21 -9.19 8.90 -25.98
CA LEU A 21 -8.18 9.21 -26.99
C LEU A 21 -8.02 8.03 -27.95
N ARG A 22 -7.98 8.29 -29.27
CA ARG A 22 -7.62 7.28 -30.28
C ARG A 22 -6.70 7.90 -31.33
N ASN A 23 -5.57 7.25 -31.60
CA ASN A 23 -4.57 7.69 -32.57
C ASN A 23 -4.12 9.16 -32.40
N GLY A 24 -4.02 9.63 -31.15
CA GLY A 24 -3.61 11.01 -30.84
C GLY A 24 -4.69 12.08 -30.97
N HIS A 25 -5.92 11.72 -31.33
CA HIS A 25 -7.07 12.63 -31.37
C HIS A 25 -7.99 12.40 -30.17
N ILE A 26 -8.42 13.49 -29.53
CA ILE A 26 -9.45 13.46 -28.47
C ILE A 26 -10.80 13.22 -29.14
N LEU A 27 -11.47 12.14 -28.74
CA LEU A 27 -12.78 11.77 -29.27
C LEU A 27 -13.90 12.34 -28.41
N GLU A 28 -13.80 12.22 -27.09
CA GLU A 28 -14.84 12.64 -26.15
C GLU A 28 -14.23 12.93 -24.77
N SER A 29 -14.79 13.90 -24.06
CA SER A 29 -14.43 14.23 -22.67
C SER A 29 -15.68 14.21 -21.81
N ILE A 30 -15.66 13.41 -20.74
CA ILE A 30 -16.78 13.22 -19.84
C ILE A 30 -16.47 13.93 -18.51
N PRO A 31 -17.24 14.96 -18.12
CA PRO A 31 -17.11 15.59 -16.81
C PRO A 31 -17.56 14.62 -15.70
N GLY A 32 -16.88 14.69 -14.55
CA GLY A 32 -16.83 13.63 -13.53
C GLY A 32 -18.15 13.02 -13.02
N SER A 33 -18.00 11.74 -12.64
CA SER A 33 -18.87 10.85 -11.85
C SER A 33 -20.26 10.45 -12.39
N ASP A 34 -20.43 10.36 -13.71
CA ASP A 34 -21.57 9.65 -14.31
C ASP A 34 -21.12 8.28 -14.87
N PRO A 35 -21.37 7.17 -14.14
CA PRO A 35 -20.96 5.84 -14.57
C PRO A 35 -21.75 5.31 -15.78
N THR A 36 -22.93 5.88 -16.05
CA THR A 36 -23.77 5.50 -17.20
C THR A 36 -23.18 6.07 -18.48
N ARG A 37 -22.85 7.36 -18.46
CA ARG A 37 -22.22 8.04 -19.61
C ARG A 37 -20.85 7.49 -19.94
N PHE A 38 -20.07 7.08 -18.94
CA PHE A 38 -18.80 6.41 -19.16
C PHE A 38 -18.98 5.09 -19.92
N ARG A 39 -19.96 4.27 -19.53
CA ARG A 39 -20.25 2.99 -20.18
C ARG A 39 -20.73 3.20 -21.62
N ASP A 40 -21.62 4.16 -21.85
CA ASP A 40 -22.10 4.50 -23.19
C ASP A 40 -20.99 5.06 -24.10
N ALA A 41 -20.06 5.85 -23.55
CA ALA A 41 -18.90 6.33 -24.30
C ALA A 41 -17.89 5.22 -24.58
N LEU A 42 -17.70 4.30 -23.64
CA LEU A 42 -16.86 3.12 -23.83
C LEU A 42 -17.42 2.27 -24.98
N ASP A 43 -18.71 1.96 -24.99
CA ASP A 43 -19.34 1.15 -26.05
C ASP A 43 -19.29 1.85 -27.42
N ARG A 44 -19.39 3.20 -27.45
CA ARG A 44 -19.33 3.98 -28.70
C ARG A 44 -17.93 4.06 -29.30
N HIS A 45 -16.88 4.14 -28.47
CA HIS A 45 -15.51 4.37 -28.94
C HIS A 45 -14.61 3.12 -28.90
N ALA A 46 -14.95 2.11 -28.09
CA ALA A 46 -14.34 0.80 -28.10
C ALA A 46 -14.95 0.00 -29.26
N GLY A 47 -14.18 -0.20 -30.33
CA GLY A 47 -14.63 -0.99 -31.47
C GLY A 47 -14.94 -2.42 -31.05
N GLY A 48 -16.24 -2.73 -30.95
CA GLY A 48 -16.83 -4.08 -30.97
C GLY A 48 -16.18 -5.10 -30.03
N VAL A 49 -16.43 -4.98 -28.72
CA VAL A 49 -16.32 -6.11 -27.79
C VAL A 49 -17.73 -6.67 -27.60
N GLN A 50 -17.94 -7.92 -28.02
CA GLN A 50 -19.21 -8.63 -27.84
C GLN A 50 -19.46 -8.90 -26.34
N PRO A 51 -20.72 -8.93 -25.89
CA PRO A 51 -21.06 -9.26 -24.52
C PRO A 51 -20.74 -10.74 -24.25
N ILE A 52 -19.83 -11.00 -23.31
CA ILE A 52 -19.63 -12.34 -22.75
C ILE A 52 -20.60 -12.52 -21.59
N ASP A 53 -21.73 -13.14 -21.89
CA ASP A 53 -22.55 -13.81 -20.87
C ASP A 53 -21.76 -15.01 -20.33
N ASN A 54 -21.40 -14.93 -19.06
CA ASN A 54 -21.49 -15.99 -18.05
C ASN A 54 -21.05 -15.38 -16.70
N SER A 55 -21.94 -15.41 -15.72
CA SER A 55 -21.73 -14.93 -14.35
C SER A 55 -20.42 -15.45 -13.73
N ALA A 56 -19.42 -14.58 -13.62
CA ALA A 56 -18.53 -14.37 -12.47
C ALA A 56 -17.24 -13.66 -12.95
N THR A 57 -17.21 -12.35 -12.75
CA THR A 57 -16.03 -11.52 -12.45
C THR A 57 -14.81 -11.66 -13.38
N LEU A 58 -14.67 -10.72 -14.31
CA LEU A 58 -13.38 -10.33 -14.89
C LEU A 58 -12.51 -9.69 -13.79
N VAL A 59 -11.82 -10.51 -13.00
CA VAL A 59 -10.61 -10.13 -12.25
C VAL A 59 -9.38 -10.61 -13.01
N PRO A 60 -8.31 -9.82 -13.02
CA PRO A 60 -7.17 -9.98 -13.91
C PRO A 60 -6.40 -11.27 -13.64
N GLU A 61 -5.70 -11.74 -14.66
CA GLU A 61 -4.75 -12.86 -14.61
C GLU A 61 -3.55 -12.50 -13.70
N LEU A 62 -3.75 -12.53 -12.38
CA LEU A 62 -2.73 -12.36 -11.33
C LEU A 62 -2.75 -13.60 -10.44
N THR A 63 -2.38 -14.75 -10.99
CA THR A 63 -2.34 -16.05 -10.28
C THR A 63 -0.92 -16.49 -9.91
N LYS A 64 -0.01 -15.54 -9.65
CA LYS A 64 1.14 -15.74 -8.76
C LYS A 64 0.92 -14.98 -7.45
N ALA A 65 -0.16 -15.31 -6.74
CA ALA A 65 -0.30 -14.84 -5.37
C ALA A 65 0.63 -15.68 -4.48
N VAL A 66 1.52 -15.03 -3.72
CA VAL A 66 2.19 -15.71 -2.61
C VAL A 66 1.10 -16.23 -1.67
N PRO A 67 1.15 -17.51 -1.24
CA PRO A 67 0.19 -18.01 -0.27
C PRO A 67 0.22 -17.14 0.99
N ILE A 68 -0.93 -16.70 1.48
CA ILE A 68 -1.05 -15.89 2.71
C ILE A 68 -0.32 -16.54 3.90
N ALA A 69 -0.28 -17.87 3.93
CA ALA A 69 0.50 -18.64 4.91
C ALA A 69 1.99 -18.26 4.90
N ARG A 70 2.62 -18.16 3.71
CA ARG A 70 4.03 -17.78 3.56
C ARG A 70 4.28 -16.34 4.03
N LEU A 71 3.37 -15.41 3.74
CA LEU A 71 3.49 -14.03 4.23
C LEU A 71 3.36 -13.97 5.76
N THR A 72 2.43 -14.75 6.32
CA THR A 72 2.22 -14.86 7.77
C THR A 72 3.45 -15.43 8.47
N GLU A 73 4.10 -16.44 7.88
CA GLU A 73 5.36 -16.98 8.37
C GLU A 73 6.48 -15.94 8.29
N LEU A 74 6.59 -15.22 7.18
CA LEU A 74 7.63 -14.19 6.98
C LEU A 74 7.52 -13.06 8.01
N VAL A 75 6.33 -12.52 8.26
CA VAL A 75 6.16 -11.43 9.24
C VAL A 75 6.35 -11.88 10.69
N LYS A 76 6.27 -13.19 10.96
CA LYS A 76 6.50 -13.81 12.27
C LYS A 76 7.86 -14.49 12.39
N ALA A 77 8.72 -14.39 11.38
CA ALA A 77 10.03 -15.05 11.37
C ALA A 77 10.95 -14.52 12.49
N ALA A 78 10.76 -13.25 12.88
CA ALA A 78 11.44 -12.61 14.00
C ALA A 78 10.45 -11.72 14.77
N PRO A 79 10.71 -11.44 16.08
CA PRO A 79 9.88 -10.52 16.86
C PRO A 79 9.80 -9.12 16.26
N VAL A 80 10.87 -8.67 15.62
CA VAL A 80 10.91 -7.42 14.86
C VAL A 80 11.41 -7.75 13.46
N MET A 81 10.54 -7.58 12.46
CA MET A 81 10.82 -7.91 11.06
C MET A 81 10.75 -6.66 10.18
N LEU A 82 11.85 -6.35 9.49
CA LEU A 82 11.98 -5.17 8.65
C LEU A 82 11.94 -5.55 7.15
N PHE A 83 10.87 -5.15 6.46
CA PHE A 83 10.81 -5.24 5.00
C PHE A 83 11.38 -3.96 4.39
N MET A 84 12.48 -4.08 3.66
CA MET A 84 13.24 -2.93 3.15
C MET A 84 13.75 -3.17 1.73
N THR A 85 14.27 -2.09 1.11
CA THR A 85 14.92 -2.18 -0.21
C THR A 85 16.45 -2.25 -0.03
N GLY A 86 17.05 -3.34 -0.47
CA GLY A 86 18.43 -3.69 -0.17
C GLY A 86 18.57 -4.33 1.22
N THR A 87 19.79 -4.31 1.77
CA THR A 87 20.11 -4.93 3.06
C THR A 87 20.50 -3.89 4.11
N PRO A 88 20.50 -4.21 5.42
CA PRO A 88 20.97 -3.29 6.46
C PRO A 88 22.43 -2.84 6.31
N SER A 89 23.27 -3.64 5.64
CA SER A 89 24.65 -3.28 5.30
C SER A 89 24.75 -2.46 4.02
N SER A 90 23.80 -2.61 3.09
CA SER A 90 23.77 -1.93 1.79
C SER A 90 22.34 -1.50 1.41
N PRO A 91 21.77 -0.48 2.10
CA PRO A 91 20.40 -0.04 1.83
C PRO A 91 20.30 0.74 0.51
N ARG A 92 19.29 0.41 -0.29
CA ARG A 92 19.09 0.97 -1.63
C ARG A 92 18.18 2.21 -1.68
N CYS A 93 17.44 2.47 -0.61
CA CYS A 93 16.64 3.68 -0.45
C CYS A 93 17.06 4.51 0.76
N ARG A 94 16.92 5.84 0.68
CA ARG A 94 17.20 6.79 1.77
C ARG A 94 16.33 6.50 3.00
N LEU A 95 15.06 6.15 2.80
CA LEU A 95 14.13 5.84 3.89
C LEU A 95 14.55 4.55 4.62
N SER A 96 14.89 3.50 3.87
CA SER A 96 15.42 2.25 4.41
C SER A 96 16.71 2.48 5.21
N ARG A 97 17.64 3.30 4.70
CA ARG A 97 18.88 3.67 5.42
C ARG A 97 18.59 4.38 6.74
N ARG A 98 17.64 5.32 6.75
CA ARG A 98 17.27 6.05 7.97
C ARG A 98 16.64 5.14 9.01
N LEU A 99 15.72 4.26 8.61
CA LEU A 99 15.06 3.35 9.55
C LEU A 99 16.05 2.37 10.18
N VAL A 100 16.94 1.78 9.37
CA VAL A 100 18.06 0.96 9.86
C VAL A 100 18.92 1.72 10.87
N GLY A 101 19.21 2.99 10.61
CA GLY A 101 19.98 3.85 11.51
C GLY A 101 19.27 4.11 12.84
N ILE A 102 17.96 4.32 12.82
CA ILE A 102 17.14 4.51 14.03
C ILE A 102 17.13 3.22 14.85
N LEU A 103 16.83 2.07 14.24
CA LEU A 103 16.79 0.79 14.96
C LEU A 103 18.15 0.47 15.61
N ARG A 104 19.26 0.69 14.88
CA ARG A 104 20.62 0.54 15.45
C ARG A 104 20.92 1.54 16.55
N GLY A 105 20.48 2.79 16.43
CA GLY A 105 20.71 3.83 17.43
C GLY A 105 19.98 3.57 18.75
N HIS A 106 18.89 2.79 18.70
CA HIS A 106 18.10 2.39 19.86
C HIS A 106 18.40 0.96 20.37
N ASP A 107 19.44 0.30 19.84
CA ASP A 107 19.83 -1.07 20.21
C ASP A 107 18.67 -2.07 20.05
N ILE A 108 17.92 -1.94 18.95
CA ILE A 108 16.80 -2.82 18.64
C ILE A 108 17.29 -3.92 17.71
N ASP A 109 17.21 -5.17 18.16
CA ASP A 109 17.43 -6.34 17.33
C ASP A 109 16.25 -6.54 16.37
N TYR A 110 16.57 -6.80 15.10
CA TYR A 110 15.58 -7.08 14.06
C TYR A 110 16.18 -8.01 13.01
N ASP A 111 15.31 -8.80 12.36
CA ASP A 111 15.63 -9.47 11.12
C ASP A 111 15.04 -8.67 9.94
N PHE A 112 15.50 -8.95 8.72
CA PHE A 112 15.12 -8.17 7.54
C PHE A 112 14.81 -9.03 6.33
N PHE A 113 13.97 -8.49 5.45
CA PHE A 113 13.71 -9.07 4.13
C PHE A 113 13.91 -7.99 3.06
N ASP A 114 14.75 -8.30 2.06
CA ASP A 114 14.92 -7.44 0.88
C ASP A 114 13.79 -7.70 -0.11
N VAL A 115 12.83 -6.78 -0.18
CA VAL A 115 11.66 -6.91 -1.08
C VAL A 115 12.03 -6.81 -2.56
N LEU A 116 13.26 -6.40 -2.89
CA LEU A 116 13.75 -6.42 -4.27
C LEU A 116 14.17 -7.82 -4.72
N ALA A 117 14.36 -8.76 -3.79
CA ALA A 117 14.75 -10.13 -4.10
C ALA A 117 13.56 -11.01 -4.51
N ASP A 118 12.34 -10.66 -4.10
CA ASP A 118 11.12 -11.42 -4.38
C ASP A 118 9.94 -10.46 -4.63
N GLU A 119 9.58 -10.29 -5.89
CA GLU A 119 8.51 -9.40 -6.34
C GLU A 119 7.13 -9.88 -5.88
N ASP A 120 6.93 -11.19 -5.77
CA ASP A 120 5.67 -11.77 -5.33
C ASP A 120 5.47 -11.44 -3.84
N VAL A 121 6.53 -11.52 -3.02
CA VAL A 121 6.50 -11.08 -1.61
C VAL A 121 6.32 -9.58 -1.50
N ARG A 122 6.94 -8.78 -2.37
CA ARG A 122 6.77 -7.31 -2.39
C ARG A 122 5.31 -6.92 -2.59
N GLN A 123 4.66 -7.51 -3.58
CA GLN A 123 3.24 -7.26 -3.83
C GLN A 123 2.39 -7.81 -2.68
N GLY A 124 2.64 -9.06 -2.28
CA GLY A 124 1.89 -9.74 -1.23
C GLY A 124 1.92 -9.01 0.10
N ILE A 125 3.08 -8.53 0.56
CA ILE A 125 3.18 -7.83 1.86
C ILE A 125 2.52 -6.45 1.83
N THR A 126 2.54 -5.78 0.67
CA THR A 126 1.86 -4.49 0.46
C THR A 126 0.35 -4.64 0.63
N GLU A 127 -0.23 -5.69 0.04
CA GLU A 127 -1.65 -6.01 0.16
C GLU A 127 -1.99 -6.56 1.55
N PHE A 128 -1.14 -7.42 2.11
CA PHE A 128 -1.36 -8.06 3.41
C PHE A 128 -1.37 -7.07 4.57
N GLY A 129 -0.51 -6.06 4.53
CA GLY A 129 -0.46 -5.00 5.55
C GLY A 129 -1.33 -3.78 5.26
N ASP A 130 -2.02 -3.74 4.12
CA ASP A 130 -2.69 -2.54 3.59
C ASP A 130 -1.79 -1.28 3.66
N TRP A 131 -0.52 -1.45 3.25
CA TRP A 131 0.49 -0.41 3.39
C TRP A 131 1.32 -0.23 2.12
N PRO A 132 1.20 0.92 1.42
CA PRO A 132 1.67 1.06 0.03
C PRO A 132 3.17 1.31 -0.13
N THR A 133 3.94 1.47 0.95
CA THR A 133 5.32 1.98 0.88
C THR A 133 6.33 1.16 1.69
N PHE A 134 7.59 1.20 1.27
CA PHE A 134 8.73 0.63 2.01
C PHE A 134 9.68 1.73 2.50
N PRO A 135 10.37 1.54 3.64
CA PRO A 135 10.40 0.33 4.46
C PRO A 135 9.16 0.16 5.37
N GLN A 136 8.85 -1.09 5.72
CA GLN A 136 7.77 -1.47 6.65
C GLN A 136 8.36 -2.24 7.83
N LEU A 137 7.99 -1.85 9.05
CA LEU A 137 8.37 -2.53 10.29
C LEU A 137 7.18 -3.33 10.82
N TRP A 138 7.42 -4.61 11.05
CA TRP A 138 6.48 -5.55 11.64
C TRP A 138 6.98 -5.97 13.01
N VAL A 139 6.09 -6.08 13.98
CA VAL A 139 6.39 -6.56 15.32
C VAL A 139 5.42 -7.69 15.66
N ASP A 140 5.97 -8.87 15.94
CA ASP A 140 5.22 -10.12 16.17
C ASP A 140 4.13 -10.40 15.12
N GLY A 141 4.42 -10.13 13.85
CA GLY A 141 3.50 -10.33 12.75
C GLY A 141 2.39 -9.28 12.60
N GLU A 142 2.48 -8.15 13.32
CA GLU A 142 1.61 -7.00 13.17
C GLU A 142 2.37 -5.81 12.58
N LEU A 143 1.74 -5.11 11.65
CA LEU A 143 2.35 -3.94 11.04
C LEU A 143 2.37 -2.77 12.04
N VAL A 144 3.57 -2.31 12.38
CA VAL A 144 3.75 -1.07 13.17
C VAL A 144 3.72 0.15 12.27
N GLY A 145 4.33 0.04 11.08
CA GLY A 145 4.28 1.08 10.04
C GLY A 145 5.64 1.40 9.41
N GLY A 146 5.73 2.57 8.79
CA GLY A 146 6.94 3.03 8.11
C GLY A 146 7.88 3.87 8.98
N LEU A 147 8.88 4.49 8.32
CA LEU A 147 9.91 5.30 8.98
C LEU A 147 9.37 6.36 9.95
N GLU A 148 8.39 7.17 9.51
CA GLU A 148 7.93 8.31 10.31
C GLU A 148 7.19 7.87 11.58
N ILE A 149 6.34 6.84 11.48
CA ILE A 149 5.62 6.28 12.64
C ILE A 149 6.62 5.73 13.66
N VAL A 150 7.62 4.97 13.20
CA VAL A 150 8.65 4.40 14.08
C VAL A 150 9.49 5.51 14.73
N ARG A 151 9.87 6.53 13.95
CA ARG A 151 10.64 7.68 14.44
C ARG A 151 9.86 8.46 15.50
N GLU A 152 8.59 8.71 15.25
CA GLU A 152 7.71 9.42 16.19
C GLU A 152 7.47 8.60 17.46
N GLY A 153 7.15 7.31 17.30
CA GLY A 153 6.94 6.38 18.41
C GLY A 153 8.15 6.29 19.33
N LEU A 154 9.35 6.11 18.77
CA LEU A 154 10.61 6.07 19.53
C LEU A 154 11.00 7.43 20.13
N GLY A 155 10.55 8.53 19.53
CA GLY A 155 10.75 9.87 20.08
C GLY A 155 9.85 10.16 21.28
N ALA A 156 8.66 9.58 21.32
CA ALA A 156 7.73 9.68 22.44
C ALA A 156 8.04 8.68 23.56
N ASP A 157 8.43 7.46 23.20
CA ASP A 157 8.74 6.37 24.12
C ASP A 157 9.93 5.55 23.60
N PRO A 158 11.10 5.55 24.28
CA PRO A 158 12.27 4.79 23.84
C PRO A 158 12.03 3.27 23.82
N ASP A 159 11.05 2.78 24.59
CA ASP A 159 10.66 1.37 24.63
C ASP A 159 9.46 1.07 23.72
N PHE A 160 9.04 2.00 22.85
CA PHE A 160 7.90 1.85 21.94
C PHE A 160 7.86 0.49 21.23
N ILE A 161 8.99 0.04 20.65
CA ILE A 161 9.07 -1.25 19.95
C ILE A 161 9.03 -2.42 20.93
N LYS A 162 9.75 -2.34 22.06
CA LYS A 162 9.73 -3.41 23.08
C LYS A 162 8.35 -3.57 23.70
N ASN A 163 7.63 -2.47 23.89
CA ASN A 163 6.27 -2.45 24.41
C ASN A 163 5.29 -3.13 23.45
N HIS A 164 5.50 -3.04 22.14
CA HIS A 164 4.72 -3.82 21.17
C HIS A 164 5.00 -5.33 21.29
N VAL A 165 6.26 -5.71 21.51
CA VAL A 165 6.63 -7.13 21.72
C VAL A 165 6.01 -7.69 23.01
N VAL A 166 6.15 -6.98 24.13
CA VAL A 166 5.70 -7.46 25.45
C VAL A 166 4.18 -7.54 25.56
N ARG A 167 3.45 -6.56 24.99
CA ARG A 167 1.98 -6.55 25.04
C ARG A 167 1.35 -7.77 24.39
N LYS A 168 2.01 -8.37 23.41
CA LYS A 168 1.51 -9.58 22.75
C LYS A 168 1.88 -10.86 23.50
N ALA A 169 3.09 -10.96 24.02
CA ALA A 169 3.50 -12.10 24.85
C ALA A 169 2.53 -12.32 26.02
N ALA A 170 2.09 -11.23 26.67
CA ALA A 170 1.09 -11.28 27.74
C ALA A 170 -0.33 -11.63 27.25
N ALA A 171 -0.69 -11.32 26.01
CA ALA A 171 -2.02 -11.60 25.44
C ALA A 171 -2.17 -13.02 24.87
N GLN A 172 -1.07 -13.76 24.65
CA GLN A 172 -1.10 -15.13 24.10
C GLN A 172 -1.10 -16.24 25.18
N GLU A 173 -0.83 -15.94 26.45
CA GLU A 173 -0.86 -16.94 27.54
C GLU A 173 -2.28 -17.28 28.06
N ASP A 174 -3.31 -16.46 27.77
CA ASP A 174 -4.67 -16.63 28.33
C ASP A 174 -5.63 -17.52 27.51
N THR A 175 -5.19 -18.17 26.42
CA THR A 175 -6.09 -18.91 25.50
C THR A 175 -5.87 -20.42 25.43
N ASN A 176 -5.18 -21.03 26.40
CA ASN A 176 -5.07 -22.50 26.46
C ASN A 176 -6.06 -23.07 27.49
N PRO A 177 -7.27 -23.54 27.10
CA PRO A 177 -8.11 -24.30 28.01
C PRO A 177 -7.48 -25.67 28.23
N VAL A 178 -7.23 -25.98 29.51
CA VAL A 178 -6.87 -27.31 30.04
C VAL A 178 -7.99 -28.31 29.76
#